data_AF-A0A2V5L1F7-F1
#
_entry.id   AF-A0A2V5L1F7-F1
#
_cell.length_a   1.000
_cell.length_b   1.000
_cell.length_c   1.000
_cell.angle_alpha   90.00
_cell.angle_beta   90.00
_cell.angle_gamma   90.00
#
_symmetry.space_group_name_H-M   'P 1'
#
loop_
_entity.id
_entity.type
_entity.pdbx_description
1 polymer ?
#
loop_
_entity_poly.entity_id
_entity_poly.type
_entity_poly.pdbx_seq_one_letter_code
_entity_poly.pdbx_strand_id
1 'polypeptide(L)'
;EAHPVFRRPKFFQGRRIRGSEIRDVMWFNPGGSEMSDEEWASPFVRCVGMLLSGDTIDVVNFEGEPIRDDTFLLLMNAHYEAIPFVLPGQENLEWQLILDTMDANGFLAEPKKFASGDDVDLRGRACCLLQLVRGAQAQARAESWKKRSVEFPPLSAEEERARRK
;
A
#
# COMPACT_ATOMS: atom_id res chain seq x y z
N GLU A 1 20.64 3.18 9.63
CA GLU A 1 19.43 2.94 8.82
C GLU A 1 18.19 3.05 9.70
N ALA A 2 17.18 3.84 9.31
CA ALA A 2 16.17 4.40 10.23
C ALA A 2 14.88 3.57 10.41
N HIS A 3 14.47 2.74 9.45
CA HIS A 3 13.15 2.10 9.45
C HIS A 3 13.25 0.56 9.54
N PRO A 4 12.98 -0.04 10.71
CA PRO A 4 12.92 -1.49 10.90
C PRO A 4 11.82 -2.23 10.13
N VAL A 5 10.71 -1.56 9.77
CA VAL A 5 9.56 -2.21 9.09
C VAL A 5 9.95 -2.84 7.75
N PHE A 6 10.97 -2.30 7.08
CA PHE A 6 11.53 -2.82 5.83
C PHE A 6 12.61 -3.90 6.03
N ARG A 7 13.01 -4.19 7.28
CA ARG A 7 14.12 -5.11 7.63
C ARG A 7 13.75 -6.09 8.73
N ARG A 8 12.47 -6.47 8.80
CA ARG A 8 11.96 -7.37 9.82
C ARG A 8 12.62 -8.75 9.73
N PRO A 9 12.95 -9.38 10.88
CA PRO A 9 13.54 -10.73 10.90
C PRO A 9 12.52 -11.84 10.59
N LYS A 10 11.22 -11.50 10.56
CA LYS A 10 10.11 -12.43 10.31
C LYS A 10 9.22 -11.88 9.20
N PHE A 11 8.68 -12.78 8.38
CA PHE A 11 7.68 -12.46 7.36
C PHE A 11 6.44 -11.77 7.95
N PHE A 12 5.81 -10.93 7.14
CA PHE A 12 4.49 -10.41 7.42
C PHE A 12 3.46 -11.54 7.39
N GLN A 13 2.47 -11.49 8.29
CA GLN A 13 1.48 -12.57 8.39
C GLN A 13 0.13 -12.22 7.76
N GLY A 14 -0.20 -10.94 7.58
CA GLY A 14 -1.44 -10.48 6.92
C GLY A 14 -2.73 -10.92 7.61
N ARG A 15 -2.62 -11.57 8.77
CA ARG A 15 -3.72 -12.05 9.61
C ARG A 15 -3.66 -11.34 10.95
N ARG A 16 -4.79 -11.32 11.67
CA ARG A 16 -4.80 -10.94 13.08
C ARG A 16 -3.76 -11.77 13.82
N ILE A 17 -2.74 -11.12 14.38
CA ILE A 17 -1.66 -11.81 15.08
C ILE A 17 -2.19 -12.21 16.46
N ARG A 18 -1.84 -13.40 16.95
CA ARG A 18 -2.49 -14.10 18.08
C ARG A 18 -2.74 -13.17 19.29
N GLY A 19 -4.01 -12.82 19.52
CA GLY A 19 -4.45 -12.02 20.66
C GLY A 19 -4.51 -10.50 20.41
N SER A 20 -4.01 -10.01 19.27
CA SER A 20 -4.12 -8.61 18.85
C SER A 20 -5.01 -8.48 17.60
N GLU A 21 -5.84 -7.44 17.53
CA GLU A 21 -6.65 -7.13 16.33
C GLU A 21 -5.82 -6.51 15.20
N ILE A 22 -4.50 -6.39 15.38
CA ILE A 22 -3.61 -5.62 14.51
C ILE A 22 -3.09 -6.51 13.37
N ARG A 23 -3.32 -6.06 12.13
CA ARG A 23 -2.69 -6.64 10.93
C ARG A 23 -1.38 -5.91 10.66
N ASP A 24 -0.34 -6.68 10.39
CA ASP A 24 1.00 -6.14 10.16
C ASP A 24 1.27 -5.72 8.71
N VAL A 25 0.47 -6.24 7.79
CA VAL A 25 0.36 -5.81 6.40
C VAL A 25 -1.11 -5.80 5.97
N MET A 26 -1.48 -4.87 5.10
CA MET A 26 -2.76 -4.86 4.39
C MET A 26 -2.54 -4.58 2.91
N TRP A 27 -3.42 -5.13 2.07
CA TRP A 27 -3.32 -5.01 0.62
C TRP A 27 -4.59 -4.38 0.05
N PHE A 28 -4.42 -3.40 -0.81
CA PHE A 28 -5.51 -2.58 -1.33
C PHE A 28 -5.55 -2.60 -2.85
N ASN A 29 -6.77 -2.63 -3.38
CA ASN A 29 -7.01 -2.35 -4.80
C ASN A 29 -6.97 -0.82 -5.05
N PRO A 30 -6.89 -0.37 -6.31
CA PRO A 30 -6.83 1.06 -6.64
C PRO A 30 -8.05 1.88 -6.20
N GLY A 31 -9.16 1.22 -5.88
CA GLY A 31 -10.36 1.85 -5.37
C GLY A 31 -10.30 2.11 -3.87
N GLY A 32 -9.23 1.72 -3.18
CA GLY A 32 -9.05 1.91 -1.74
C GLY A 32 -9.74 0.84 -0.87
N SER A 33 -10.27 -0.23 -1.46
CA SER A 33 -10.80 -1.38 -0.73
C SER A 33 -9.69 -2.40 -0.46
N GLU A 34 -9.85 -3.21 0.59
CA GLU A 34 -8.96 -4.33 0.82
C GLU A 34 -9.17 -5.38 -0.29
N MET A 35 -8.08 -5.95 -0.78
CA MET A 35 -8.15 -6.93 -1.86
C MET A 35 -8.82 -8.21 -1.39
N SER A 36 -9.84 -8.66 -2.13
CA SER A 36 -10.46 -9.98 -1.94
C SER A 36 -9.63 -11.10 -2.55
N ASP A 37 -9.90 -12.36 -2.16
CA ASP A 37 -9.24 -13.53 -2.73
C ASP A 37 -9.49 -13.65 -4.25
N GLU A 38 -10.68 -13.27 -4.71
CA GLU A 38 -11.04 -13.25 -6.14
C GLU A 38 -10.23 -12.19 -6.91
N GLU A 39 -10.04 -11.01 -6.32
CA GLU A 39 -9.16 -9.98 -6.88
C GLU A 39 -7.70 -10.46 -6.90
N TRP A 40 -7.23 -11.13 -5.86
CA TRP A 40 -5.88 -11.72 -5.86
C TRP A 40 -5.66 -12.78 -6.93
N ALA A 41 -6.67 -13.62 -7.18
CA ALA A 41 -6.63 -14.63 -8.23
C ALA A 41 -6.80 -14.03 -9.64
N SER A 42 -7.21 -12.76 -9.72
CA SER A 42 -7.47 -12.09 -10.97
C SER A 42 -6.18 -11.85 -11.76
N PRO A 43 -6.13 -12.23 -13.05
CA PRO A 43 -4.97 -11.96 -13.90
C PRO A 43 -4.79 -10.48 -14.23
N PHE A 44 -5.75 -9.64 -13.83
CA PHE A 44 -5.84 -8.22 -14.17
C PHE A 44 -5.24 -7.29 -13.13
N VAL A 45 -4.91 -7.79 -11.94
CA VAL A 45 -4.33 -6.95 -10.89
C VAL A 45 -2.93 -6.54 -11.30
N ARG A 46 -2.83 -5.28 -11.69
CA ARG A 46 -1.57 -4.62 -12.10
C ARG A 46 -1.30 -3.37 -11.31
N CYS A 47 -2.21 -2.97 -10.44
CA CYS A 47 -2.03 -1.85 -9.54
C CYS A 47 -2.47 -2.26 -8.14
N VAL A 48 -1.57 -2.15 -7.16
CA VAL A 48 -1.78 -2.59 -5.79
C VAL A 48 -1.20 -1.58 -4.80
N GLY A 49 -1.84 -1.47 -3.64
CA GLY A 49 -1.31 -0.78 -2.47
C GLY A 49 -0.95 -1.80 -1.39
N MET A 50 0.21 -1.62 -0.75
CA MET A 50 0.66 -2.42 0.40
C MET A 50 0.91 -1.49 1.58
N LEU A 51 0.11 -1.61 2.62
CA LEU A 51 0.30 -0.88 3.88
C LEU A 51 1.12 -1.73 4.84
N LEU A 52 2.20 -1.16 5.36
CA LEU A 52 3.09 -1.77 6.33
C LEU A 52 2.86 -1.10 7.69
N SER A 53 2.42 -1.88 8.69
CA SER A 53 2.10 -1.32 10.01
C SER A 53 3.35 -1.20 10.89
N GLY A 54 3.60 0.02 11.37
CA GLY A 54 4.76 0.32 12.22
C GLY A 54 4.59 -0.03 13.70
N ASP A 55 3.36 -0.18 14.19
CA ASP A 55 3.01 -0.43 15.60
C ASP A 55 2.71 -1.92 15.93
N THR A 56 3.24 -2.86 15.14
CA THR A 56 2.94 -4.29 15.34
C THR A 56 3.61 -4.82 16.61
N ILE A 57 2.83 -4.97 17.69
CA ILE A 57 3.31 -5.32 19.05
C ILE A 57 4.02 -6.69 19.10
N ASP A 58 3.62 -7.64 18.27
CA ASP A 58 4.08 -9.04 18.33
C ASP A 58 5.37 -9.31 17.51
N VAL A 59 5.91 -8.29 16.84
CA VAL A 59 7.17 -8.39 16.10
C VAL A 59 8.28 -7.91 17.00
N VAL A 60 9.17 -8.81 17.39
CA VAL A 60 10.31 -8.49 18.24
C VAL A 60 11.64 -8.59 17.48
N ASN A 61 12.61 -7.77 17.87
CA ASN A 61 13.99 -7.88 17.40
C ASN A 61 14.70 -9.10 18.01
N PHE A 62 15.99 -9.30 17.72
CA PHE A 62 16.78 -10.41 18.27
C PHE A 62 16.96 -10.35 19.80
N GLU A 63 16.74 -9.18 20.40
CA GLU A 63 16.83 -8.94 21.84
C GLU A 63 15.48 -9.10 22.56
N GLY A 64 14.41 -9.40 21.81
CA GLY A 64 13.06 -9.59 22.34
C GLY A 64 12.24 -8.30 22.50
N GLU A 65 12.73 -7.17 22.01
CA GLU A 65 12.03 -5.88 22.10
C GLU A 65 11.05 -5.68 20.95
N PRO A 66 9.84 -5.13 21.18
CA PRO A 66 8.89 -4.82 20.11
C PRO A 66 9.49 -3.86 19.09
N ILE A 67 9.43 -4.24 17.82
CA ILE A 67 9.80 -3.40 16.70
C ILE A 67 8.68 -2.38 16.49
N ARG A 68 8.99 -1.10 16.74
CA ARG A 68 8.12 0.04 16.43
C ARG A 68 8.73 0.89 15.33
N ASP A 69 7.89 1.37 14.44
CA ASP A 69 8.23 2.22 13.31
C ASP A 69 7.02 3.10 12.92
N ASP A 70 7.21 3.89 11.87
CA ASP A 70 6.12 4.58 11.19
C ASP A 70 5.30 3.62 10.31
N THR A 71 4.07 4.03 9.98
CA THR A 71 3.23 3.32 9.01
C THR A 71 3.50 3.82 7.61
N PHE A 72 3.74 2.89 6.68
CA PHE A 72 4.01 3.21 5.29
C PHE A 72 2.97 2.60 4.36
N LEU A 73 2.75 3.24 3.21
CA LEU A 73 1.92 2.76 2.13
C LEU A 73 2.74 2.77 0.83
N LEU A 74 3.04 1.58 0.32
CA LEU A 74 3.66 1.40 -0.98
C LEU A 74 2.57 1.26 -2.05
N LEU A 75 2.61 2.10 -3.07
CA LEU A 75 1.72 2.02 -4.22
C LEU A 75 2.53 1.60 -5.45
N MET A 76 2.05 0.61 -6.19
CA MET A 76 2.73 0.09 -7.37
C MET A 76 1.76 -0.05 -8.53
N ASN A 77 2.09 0.56 -9.67
CA ASN A 77 1.40 0.39 -10.94
C ASN A 77 2.32 -0.30 -11.95
N ALA A 78 2.12 -1.61 -12.14
CA ALA A 78 2.75 -2.41 -13.18
C ALA A 78 1.98 -2.36 -14.52
N HIS A 79 0.86 -1.63 -14.63
CA HIS A 79 0.19 -1.36 -15.90
C HIS A 79 0.94 -0.28 -16.71
N TYR A 80 0.63 -0.15 -18.00
CA TYR A 80 1.33 0.80 -18.88
C TYR A 80 0.61 2.15 -18.95
N GLU A 81 -0.67 2.17 -18.58
CA GLU A 81 -1.47 3.39 -18.45
C GLU A 81 -1.46 3.89 -17.01
N ALA A 82 -1.81 5.17 -16.85
CA ALA A 82 -2.00 5.76 -15.54
C ALA A 82 -3.24 5.19 -14.84
N ILE A 83 -3.13 4.94 -13.54
CA ILE A 83 -4.22 4.43 -12.71
C ILE A 83 -4.33 5.31 -11.46
N PRO A 84 -5.47 5.99 -11.23
CA PRO A 84 -5.69 6.73 -9.99
C PRO A 84 -5.91 5.76 -8.83
N PHE A 85 -5.20 5.98 -7.73
CA PHE A 85 -5.27 5.15 -6.52
C PHE A 85 -5.87 5.94 -5.36
N VAL A 86 -6.99 5.46 -4.81
CA VAL A 86 -7.63 6.07 -3.64
C VAL A 86 -6.89 5.67 -2.35
N LEU A 87 -6.40 6.65 -1.60
CA LEU A 87 -5.65 6.39 -0.38
C LEU A 87 -6.54 5.74 0.71
N PRO A 88 -6.06 4.67 1.37
CA PRO A 88 -6.79 3.95 2.41
C PRO A 88 -6.86 4.73 3.73
N GLY A 89 -7.65 4.19 4.65
CA GLY A 89 -7.84 4.71 6.00
C GLY A 89 -9.11 5.52 6.19
N GLN A 90 -9.45 5.79 7.46
CA GLN A 90 -10.58 6.63 7.86
C GLN A 90 -10.30 8.13 7.61
N GLU A 91 -11.27 9.00 7.83
CA GLU A 91 -11.10 10.46 7.74
C GLU A 91 -10.00 10.99 8.68
N ASN A 92 -9.54 12.22 8.41
CA ASN A 92 -8.59 12.98 9.24
C ASN A 92 -7.18 12.37 9.37
N LEU A 93 -6.75 11.61 8.36
CA LEU A 93 -5.36 11.14 8.22
C LEU A 93 -4.61 12.02 7.20
N GLU A 94 -3.30 12.15 7.38
CA GLU A 94 -2.41 12.78 6.41
C GLU A 94 -1.26 11.83 6.05
N TRP A 95 -1.15 11.56 4.76
CA TRP A 95 -0.07 10.81 4.13
C TRP A 95 0.92 11.78 3.49
N GLN A 96 2.21 11.47 3.58
CA GLN A 96 3.28 12.22 2.96
C GLN A 96 3.99 11.34 1.92
N LEU A 97 4.03 11.78 0.67
CA LEU A 97 4.74 11.10 -0.42
C LEU A 97 6.25 11.35 -0.29
N ILE A 98 7.02 10.32 0.07
CA ILE A 98 8.45 10.42 0.36
C ILE A 98 9.33 9.87 -0.77
N LEU A 99 8.81 8.95 -1.57
CA LEU A 99 9.48 8.41 -2.76
C LEU A 99 8.47 8.34 -3.90
N ASP A 100 8.89 8.79 -5.07
CA ASP A 100 8.14 8.75 -6.32
C ASP A 100 9.11 8.42 -7.46
N THR A 101 8.97 7.24 -8.06
CA THR A 101 9.81 6.81 -9.20
C THR A 101 9.51 7.56 -10.50
N MET A 102 8.45 8.36 -10.54
CA MET A 102 8.16 9.27 -11.65
C MET A 102 9.00 10.55 -11.58
N ASP A 103 9.55 10.86 -10.40
CA ASP A 103 10.52 11.92 -10.19
C ASP A 103 11.94 11.41 -10.49
N ALA A 104 12.73 12.19 -11.21
CA ALA A 104 14.09 11.80 -11.59
C ALA A 104 15.02 11.60 -10.37
N ASN A 105 14.70 12.21 -9.23
CA ASN A 105 15.46 12.08 -7.99
C ASN A 105 14.97 10.90 -7.13
N GLY A 106 13.79 10.34 -7.40
CA GLY A 106 13.16 9.29 -6.61
C GLY A 106 12.67 9.80 -5.26
N PHE A 107 13.57 10.00 -4.31
CA PHE A 107 13.23 10.58 -3.00
C PHE A 107 12.94 12.08 -3.15
N LEU A 108 11.79 12.51 -2.63
CA LEU A 108 11.34 13.89 -2.78
C LEU A 108 11.98 14.80 -1.72
N ALA A 109 12.66 15.86 -2.15
CA ALA A 109 13.21 16.88 -1.26
C ALA A 109 12.10 17.69 -0.55
N GLU A 110 10.99 17.91 -1.26
CA GLU A 110 9.78 18.55 -0.73
C GLU A 110 8.60 17.57 -0.87
N PRO A 111 8.32 16.76 0.18
CA PRO A 111 7.27 15.77 0.13
C PRO A 111 5.88 16.38 -0.03
N LYS A 112 5.09 15.84 -0.97
CA LYS A 112 3.68 16.21 -1.13
C LYS A 112 2.83 15.55 -0.04
N LYS A 113 1.77 16.23 0.40
CA LYS A 113 0.83 15.74 1.41
C LYS A 113 -0.52 15.43 0.79
N PHE A 114 -1.15 14.38 1.29
CA PHE A 114 -2.45 13.88 0.84
C PHE A 114 -3.31 13.52 2.06
N ALA A 115 -4.60 13.78 2.01
CA ALA A 115 -5.54 13.23 2.97
C ALA A 115 -5.86 11.76 2.63
N SER A 116 -6.32 10.99 3.62
CA SER A 116 -6.98 9.71 3.31
C SER A 116 -8.20 9.92 2.41
N GLY A 117 -8.37 9.02 1.44
CA GLY A 117 -9.40 9.14 0.42
C GLY A 117 -9.09 10.11 -0.72
N ASP A 118 -7.93 10.77 -0.72
CA ASP A 118 -7.43 11.47 -1.91
C ASP A 118 -6.97 10.46 -2.97
N ASP A 119 -6.96 10.91 -4.22
CA ASP A 119 -6.42 10.17 -5.35
C ASP A 119 -4.94 10.48 -5.55
N VAL A 120 -4.14 9.43 -5.73
CA VAL A 120 -2.75 9.51 -6.22
C VAL A 120 -2.70 8.95 -7.64
N ASP A 121 -2.35 9.79 -8.60
CA ASP A 121 -2.19 9.39 -10.00
C ASP A 121 -0.87 8.65 -10.21
N LEU A 122 -0.93 7.32 -10.29
CA LEU A 122 0.24 6.48 -10.60
C LEU A 122 0.36 6.34 -12.12
N ARG A 123 1.37 6.95 -12.73
CA ARG A 123 1.67 6.71 -14.16
C ARG A 123 1.98 5.24 -14.42
N GLY A 124 1.99 4.86 -15.69
CA GLY A 124 2.37 3.52 -16.10
C GLY A 124 3.79 3.18 -15.63
N ARG A 125 3.98 1.96 -15.14
CA ARG A 125 5.26 1.42 -14.66
C ARG A 125 5.89 2.29 -13.55
N ALA A 126 5.07 2.77 -12.62
CA ALA A 126 5.50 3.63 -11.53
C ALA A 126 5.24 2.99 -10.16
N CYS A 127 6.00 3.47 -9.18
CA CYS A 127 5.90 3.13 -7.77
C CYS A 127 6.10 4.39 -6.90
N CYS A 128 5.35 4.46 -5.81
CA CYS A 128 5.39 5.53 -4.83
C CYS A 128 5.39 4.96 -3.40
N LEU A 129 6.05 5.64 -2.47
CA LEU A 129 6.01 5.33 -1.04
C LEU A 129 5.49 6.54 -0.27
N LEU A 130 4.46 6.30 0.55
CA LEU A 130 3.89 7.28 1.44
C LEU A 130 4.15 6.89 2.90
N GLN A 131 4.33 7.88 3.76
CA GLN A 131 4.43 7.75 5.21
C GLN A 131 3.23 8.41 5.87
N LEU A 132 2.64 7.77 6.87
CA LEU A 132 1.60 8.38 7.68
C LEU A 132 2.24 9.43 8.61
N VAL A 133 1.88 10.70 8.44
CA VAL A 133 2.45 11.81 9.23
C VAL A 133 1.46 12.43 10.20
N ARG A 134 0.16 12.15 10.05
CA ARG A 134 -0.90 12.57 10.98
C ARG A 134 -2.03 11.53 11.05
N GLY A 135 -2.53 11.32 12.27
CA GLY A 135 -3.63 10.41 12.56
C GLY A 135 -3.18 9.13 13.29
N ALA A 136 -4.13 8.32 13.76
CA ALA A 136 -3.77 7.09 14.47
C ALA A 136 -3.43 5.97 13.46
N GLN A 137 -2.37 5.20 13.71
CA GLN A 137 -1.99 4.08 12.85
C GLN A 137 -3.12 3.06 12.68
N ALA A 138 -3.93 2.83 13.72
CA ALA A 138 -5.12 1.98 13.66
C ALA A 138 -6.18 2.46 12.65
N GLN A 139 -6.34 3.77 12.49
CA GLN A 139 -7.28 4.34 11.52
C GLN A 139 -6.76 4.24 10.09
N ALA A 140 -5.43 4.23 9.91
CA ALA A 140 -4.80 4.01 8.62
C ALA A 140 -4.95 2.54 8.15
N ARG A 141 -5.05 1.60 9.08
CA ARG A 141 -5.34 0.17 8.85
C ARG A 141 -6.82 -0.10 8.57
N ALA A 142 -7.42 0.69 7.70
CA ALA A 142 -8.80 0.51 7.26
C ALA A 142 -8.88 0.73 5.75
N GLU A 143 -9.92 0.20 5.13
CA GLU A 143 -10.28 0.60 3.77
C GLU A 143 -10.54 2.11 3.71
N SER A 144 -10.40 2.69 2.52
CA SER A 144 -10.69 4.09 2.31
C SER A 144 -12.16 4.39 2.61
N TRP A 145 -12.41 5.45 3.35
CA TRP A 145 -13.75 5.97 3.57
C TRP A 145 -14.39 6.53 2.27
N LYS A 146 -13.57 6.87 1.26
CA LYS A 146 -13.98 7.25 -0.10
C LYS A 146 -13.81 6.11 -1.11
N LYS A 147 -13.79 4.86 -0.67
CA LYS A 147 -13.57 3.73 -1.56
C LYS A 147 -14.59 3.67 -2.70
N ARG A 148 -14.14 3.21 -3.87
CA ARG A 148 -14.99 3.03 -5.05
C ARG A 148 -14.76 1.65 -5.66
N SER A 149 -15.80 1.13 -6.32
CA SER A 149 -15.68 -0.13 -7.07
C SER A 149 -14.67 0.04 -8.20
N VAL A 150 -13.77 -0.93 -8.33
CA VAL A 150 -12.83 -1.01 -9.45
C VAL A 150 -13.31 -2.10 -10.39
N GLU A 151 -13.57 -1.74 -11.64
CA GLU A 151 -13.71 -2.71 -12.71
C GLU A 151 -12.34 -2.92 -13.34
N PHE A 152 -11.88 -4.17 -13.36
CA PHE A 152 -10.66 -4.52 -14.06
C PHE A 152 -10.99 -4.71 -15.55
N PRO A 153 -10.35 -3.98 -16.47
CA PRO A 153 -10.62 -4.14 -17.90
C PRO A 153 -10.27 -5.57 -18.37
N PRO A 154 -11.02 -6.12 -19.33
CA PRO A 154 -10.73 -7.43 -19.92
C PRO A 154 -9.40 -7.42 -20.68
N LEU A 155 -8.81 -8.60 -20.88
CA LEU A 155 -7.48 -8.73 -21.49
C LEU A 155 -7.54 -8.12 -22.90
N SER A 156 -6.53 -7.33 -23.26
CA SER A 156 -6.33 -7.05 -24.67
C SER A 156 -5.92 -8.35 -25.39
N ALA A 157 -6.25 -8.45 -26.67
CA ALA A 157 -5.92 -9.64 -27.48
C ALA A 157 -4.40 -9.92 -27.55
N GLU A 158 -3.56 -8.90 -27.36
CA GLU A 158 -2.10 -9.05 -27.29
C GLU A 158 -1.65 -9.71 -25.98
N GLU A 159 -2.30 -9.40 -24.87
CA GLU A 159 -1.99 -9.95 -23.55
C GLU A 159 -2.47 -11.41 -23.40
N GLU A 160 -3.60 -11.76 -24.05
CA GLU A 160 -4.01 -13.16 -24.21
C GLU A 160 -3.00 -13.97 -25.03
N ARG A 161 -2.42 -13.37 -26.08
CA ARG A 161 -1.43 -14.03 -26.93
C ARG A 161 -0.09 -14.22 -26.23
N ALA A 162 0.36 -13.24 -25.44
CA ALA A 162 1.59 -13.34 -24.64
C ALA A 162 1.51 -14.45 -23.58
N ARG A 163 0.32 -14.76 -23.06
CA ARG A 163 0.09 -15.83 -22.07
C ARG A 163 0.02 -17.25 -22.64
N ARG A 164 -0.21 -17.39 -23.95
CA ARG A 164 -0.27 -18.70 -24.62
C ARG A 164 1.09 -19.21 -25.13
N LYS A 165 2.16 -18.43 -24.91
CA LYS A 165 3.54 -18.79 -25.22
C LYS A 165 4.30 -19.10 -23.94
#